data_AF-A0A524FE82-F1
#
_entry.id   AF-A0A524FE82-F1
#
_cell.length_a   1.000
_cell.length_b   1.000
_cell.length_c   1.000
_cell.angle_alpha   90.00
_cell.angle_beta   90.00
_cell.angle_gamma   90.00
#
_symmetry.space_group_name_H-M   'P 1'
#
loop_
_entity.id
_entity.type
_entity.pdbx_description
1 polymer ?
#
loop_
_entity_poly.entity_id
_entity_poly.type
_entity_poly.pdbx_seq_one_letter_code
_entity_poly.pdbx_strand_id
1 'polypeptide(L)'
;MKNSKDISSMNQEILKSYLESNVIKSAIKLKGKFAPFSEPVDKIPKTLQIKRIYNLKEQLKNFFLIIVKNYSNSNQPKVRYFLTIILASQSSDFLVSLAKDYATRNNLKLIQYSLFPKKRISLLSLKEIRTIEDYSSSIELLKDFKKKFRKTLEKIRNLVENE
;
A
#
# COMPACT_ATOMS: atom_id res chain seq x y z
N MET A 1 -4.61 34.84 6.18
CA MET A 1 -3.79 33.65 5.87
C MET A 1 -4.47 32.43 6.46
N LYS A 2 -4.98 31.47 5.66
CA LYS A 2 -5.50 30.21 6.19
C LYS A 2 -4.32 29.38 6.72
N ASN A 3 -4.42 28.89 7.96
CA ASN A 3 -3.34 28.14 8.60
C ASN A 3 -3.06 26.83 7.83
N SER A 4 -1.79 26.42 7.76
CA SER A 4 -1.36 25.17 7.11
C SER A 4 -2.06 23.91 7.66
N LYS A 5 -2.46 23.95 8.95
CA LYS A 5 -3.27 22.90 9.59
C LYS A 5 -4.68 22.79 8.99
N ASP A 6 -5.30 23.90 8.61
CA ASP A 6 -6.66 23.92 8.05
C ASP A 6 -6.68 23.35 6.62
N ILE A 7 -5.64 23.64 5.84
CA ILE A 7 -5.47 23.13 4.46
C ILE A 7 -5.24 21.61 4.49
N SER A 8 -4.43 21.10 5.41
CA SER A 8 -4.20 19.66 5.60
C SER A 8 -5.49 18.92 6.00
N SER A 9 -6.30 19.51 6.88
CA SER A 9 -7.59 18.92 7.28
C SER A 9 -8.58 18.89 6.12
N MET A 10 -8.68 19.97 5.36
CA MET A 10 -9.58 20.09 4.20
C MET A 10 -9.22 19.07 3.11
N ASN A 11 -7.93 18.91 2.80
CA ASN A 11 -7.46 17.93 1.82
C ASN A 11 -7.79 16.48 2.24
N GLN A 12 -7.72 16.17 3.54
CA GLN A 12 -8.11 14.85 4.05
C GLN A 12 -9.60 14.58 3.91
N GLU A 13 -10.46 15.57 4.16
CA GLU A 13 -11.90 15.42 3.99
C GLU A 13 -12.29 15.25 2.52
N ILE A 14 -11.65 16.02 1.63
CA ILE A 14 -11.80 15.89 0.17
C ILE A 14 -11.38 14.49 -0.28
N LEU A 15 -10.19 14.03 0.12
CA LEU A 15 -9.70 12.69 -0.22
C LEU A 15 -10.64 11.61 0.32
N LYS A 16 -11.06 11.71 1.58
CA LYS A 16 -11.99 10.76 2.20
C LYS A 16 -13.28 10.66 1.40
N SER A 17 -13.89 11.80 1.08
CA SER A 17 -15.13 11.87 0.31
C SER A 17 -14.97 11.26 -1.08
N TYR A 18 -13.86 11.59 -1.75
CA TYR A 18 -13.51 11.00 -3.05
C TYR A 18 -13.40 9.47 -2.98
N LEU A 19 -12.65 8.95 -2.01
CA LEU A 19 -12.45 7.51 -1.84
C LEU A 19 -13.77 6.82 -1.52
N GLU A 20 -14.62 7.39 -0.66
CA GLU A 20 -15.92 6.82 -0.29
C GLU A 20 -16.86 6.73 -1.49
N SER A 21 -16.98 7.81 -2.26
CA SER A 21 -17.93 7.89 -3.38
C SER A 21 -17.47 7.16 -4.65
N ASN A 22 -16.17 7.18 -4.96
CA ASN A 22 -15.66 6.71 -6.27
C ASN A 22 -14.90 5.39 -6.18
N VAL A 23 -14.21 5.11 -5.07
CA VAL A 23 -13.32 3.95 -4.97
C VAL A 23 -13.94 2.83 -4.12
N ILE A 24 -14.45 3.17 -2.94
CA ILE A 24 -14.96 2.22 -1.97
C ILE A 24 -16.35 1.71 -2.36
N LYS A 25 -17.19 2.55 -2.97
CA LYS A 25 -18.56 2.20 -3.36
C LYS A 25 -18.65 0.93 -4.22
N SER A 26 -17.71 0.71 -5.13
CA SER A 26 -17.65 -0.47 -5.99
C SER A 26 -16.75 -1.60 -5.44
N ALA A 27 -15.93 -1.32 -4.43
CA ALA A 27 -14.94 -2.26 -3.91
C ALA A 27 -15.54 -3.32 -2.96
N ILE A 28 -14.84 -4.45 -2.84
CA ILE A 28 -15.22 -5.52 -1.89
C ILE A 28 -14.44 -5.35 -0.60
N LYS A 29 -15.13 -5.07 0.51
CA LYS A 29 -14.49 -5.08 1.83
C LYS A 29 -14.06 -6.49 2.20
N LEU A 30 -12.78 -6.67 2.53
CA LEU A 30 -12.28 -7.93 3.06
C LEU A 30 -12.77 -8.13 4.50
N LYS A 31 -13.24 -9.34 4.81
CA LYS A 31 -13.71 -9.73 6.14
C LYS A 31 -12.55 -10.32 6.95
N GLY A 32 -12.61 -10.14 8.27
CA GLY A 32 -11.67 -10.73 9.23
C GLY A 32 -10.95 -9.71 10.11
N LYS A 33 -10.18 -10.21 11.07
CA LYS A 33 -9.25 -9.42 11.86
C LYS A 33 -7.91 -9.37 11.12
N PHE A 34 -7.38 -8.16 10.97
CA PHE A 34 -6.12 -7.91 10.27
C PHE A 34 -5.07 -7.52 11.30
N ALA A 35 -3.90 -8.17 11.23
CA ALA A 35 -2.76 -7.80 12.06
C ALA A 35 -2.33 -6.34 11.73
N PRO A 36 -1.92 -5.54 12.72
CA PRO A 36 -1.30 -4.25 12.40
C PRO A 36 0.05 -4.45 11.71
N PHE A 37 0.57 -3.41 11.08
CA PHE A 37 1.97 -3.38 10.63
C PHE A 37 2.68 -2.18 11.24
N SER A 38 4.00 -2.27 11.35
CA SER A 38 4.83 -1.23 11.95
C SER A 38 5.63 -0.49 10.88
N GLU A 39 5.95 0.77 11.17
CA GLU A 39 6.90 1.56 10.40
C GLU A 39 7.89 2.25 11.36
N PRO A 40 9.13 2.49 10.93
CA PRO A 40 10.05 3.32 11.72
C PRO A 40 9.66 4.80 11.59
N VAL A 41 9.49 5.48 12.72
CA VAL A 41 9.36 6.95 12.81
C VAL A 41 10.40 7.41 13.82
N ASP A 42 11.36 8.23 13.38
CA ASP A 42 12.48 8.69 14.21
C ASP A 42 13.22 7.53 14.90
N LYS A 43 13.46 6.44 14.13
CA LYS A 43 14.07 5.18 14.59
C LYS A 43 13.25 4.39 15.62
N ILE A 44 12.06 4.87 16.00
CA ILE A 44 11.14 4.19 16.92
C ILE A 44 10.08 3.45 16.10
N PRO A 45 9.84 2.15 16.34
CA PRO A 45 8.76 1.44 15.68
C PRO A 45 7.41 2.01 16.13
N LYS A 46 6.61 2.48 15.17
CA LYS A 46 5.23 2.90 15.38
C LYS A 46 4.28 1.94 14.67
N THR A 47 3.24 1.54 15.39
CA THR A 47 2.25 0.58 14.90
C THR A 47 1.09 1.30 14.23
N LEU A 48 0.74 0.84 13.03
CA LEU A 48 -0.43 1.26 12.27
C LEU A 48 -1.52 0.19 12.39
N GLN A 49 -2.62 0.56 13.05
CA GLN A 49 -3.74 -0.35 13.24
C GLN A 49 -4.61 -0.37 11.98
N ILE A 50 -4.71 -1.52 11.32
CA ILE A 50 -5.60 -1.69 10.16
C ILE A 50 -7.06 -1.60 10.61
N LYS A 51 -7.81 -0.70 9.99
CA LYS A 51 -9.25 -0.54 10.21
C LYS A 51 -10.06 -1.29 9.17
N ARG A 52 -9.70 -1.15 7.90
CA ARG A 52 -10.41 -1.77 6.77
C ARG A 52 -9.45 -2.07 5.63
N ILE A 53 -9.73 -3.14 4.91
CA ILE A 53 -9.09 -3.46 3.63
C ILE A 53 -10.18 -3.66 2.60
N TYR A 54 -10.01 -3.05 1.44
CA TYR A 54 -10.91 -3.18 0.30
C TYR A 54 -10.14 -3.77 -0.89
N ASN A 55 -10.69 -4.80 -1.52
CA ASN A 55 -10.24 -5.29 -2.82
C ASN A 55 -10.93 -4.47 -3.92
N LEU A 56 -10.13 -3.79 -4.75
CA LEU A 56 -10.64 -2.93 -5.81
C LEU A 56 -11.06 -3.76 -7.03
N LYS A 57 -12.08 -3.28 -7.75
CA LYS A 57 -12.67 -3.98 -8.90
C LYS A 57 -12.23 -3.38 -10.24
N GLU A 58 -12.69 -4.01 -11.32
CA GLU A 58 -12.60 -3.52 -12.70
C GLU A 58 -11.16 -3.25 -13.13
N GLN A 59 -10.85 -2.01 -13.52
CA GLN A 59 -9.55 -1.58 -14.03
C GLN A 59 -8.43 -1.66 -12.98
N LEU A 60 -8.79 -1.80 -11.70
CA LEU A 60 -7.86 -1.94 -10.58
C LEU A 60 -7.87 -3.35 -9.98
N LYS A 61 -8.14 -4.37 -10.80
CA LYS A 61 -8.04 -5.78 -10.38
C LYS A 61 -6.66 -6.05 -9.74
N ASN A 62 -6.66 -6.67 -8.56
CA ASN A 62 -5.49 -6.97 -7.73
C ASN A 62 -4.87 -5.76 -6.99
N PHE A 63 -5.54 -4.61 -6.99
CA PHE A 63 -5.24 -3.53 -6.06
C PHE A 63 -6.08 -3.67 -4.80
N PHE A 64 -5.51 -3.21 -3.69
CA PHE A 64 -6.17 -3.12 -2.41
C PHE A 64 -6.03 -1.71 -1.85
N LEU A 65 -7.10 -1.21 -1.25
CA LEU A 65 -7.06 -0.01 -0.43
C LEU A 65 -7.04 -0.43 1.04
N ILE A 66 -5.94 -0.12 1.73
CA ILE A 66 -5.78 -0.35 3.17
C ILE A 66 -5.98 0.97 3.89
N ILE A 67 -6.92 0.98 4.83
CA ILE A 67 -7.22 2.12 5.70
C ILE A 67 -6.69 1.79 7.09
N VAL A 68 -5.80 2.63 7.61
CA VAL A 68 -5.20 2.46 8.94
C VAL A 68 -5.49 3.64 9.84
N LYS A 69 -5.60 3.39 11.15
CA LYS A 69 -5.56 4.45 12.16
C LYS A 69 -4.11 4.86 12.38
N ASN A 70 -3.87 6.17 12.37
CA ASN A 70 -2.56 6.74 12.63
C ASN A 70 -2.18 6.60 14.11
N TYR A 71 -0.89 6.72 14.44
CA TYR A 71 -0.41 6.68 15.83
C TYR A 71 -0.96 7.85 16.66
N SER A 72 -1.14 7.61 17.97
CA SER A 72 -1.98 8.39 18.89
C SER A 72 -1.51 9.83 19.24
N ASN A 73 -0.41 10.33 18.67
CA ASN A 73 0.18 11.60 19.10
C ASN A 73 -0.06 12.70 18.06
N SER A 74 -0.97 13.64 18.40
CA SER A 74 -1.22 15.02 17.92
C SER A 74 -1.06 15.43 16.43
N ASN A 75 -0.56 14.58 15.55
CA ASN A 75 -0.29 14.89 14.16
C ASN A 75 -1.40 14.31 13.30
N GLN A 76 -2.25 15.19 12.77
CA GLN A 76 -3.14 14.86 11.67
C GLN A 76 -2.31 14.22 10.54
N PRO A 77 -2.79 13.16 9.85
CA PRO A 77 -4.15 12.62 9.84
C PRO A 77 -4.51 11.70 11.02
N LYS A 78 -5.81 11.59 11.35
CA LYS A 78 -6.31 10.49 12.22
C LYS A 78 -6.29 9.13 11.50
N VAL A 79 -6.43 9.15 10.17
CA VAL A 79 -6.56 7.98 9.31
C VAL A 79 -5.64 8.14 8.11
N ARG A 80 -4.93 7.08 7.73
CA ARG A 80 -4.07 7.06 6.55
C ARG A 80 -4.57 6.02 5.56
N TYR A 81 -4.39 6.32 4.29
CA TYR A 81 -4.84 5.52 3.16
C TYR A 81 -3.63 4.99 2.39
N PHE A 82 -3.61 3.70 2.13
CA PHE A 82 -2.55 3.05 1.38
C PHE A 82 -3.12 2.30 0.19
N LEU A 83 -2.66 2.64 -1.00
CA LEU A 83 -2.89 1.83 -2.18
C LEU A 83 -1.84 0.72 -2.24
N THR A 84 -2.29 -0.50 -2.48
CA THR A 84 -1.47 -1.69 -2.28
C THR A 84 -1.63 -2.66 -3.44
N ILE A 85 -0.54 -3.32 -3.81
CA ILE A 85 -0.56 -4.47 -4.72
C ILE A 85 0.21 -5.65 -4.12
N ILE A 86 -0.16 -6.86 -4.54
CA ILE A 86 0.64 -8.06 -4.31
C ILE A 86 1.73 -8.14 -5.39
N LEU A 87 2.99 -8.10 -4.99
CA LEU A 87 4.14 -8.39 -5.87
C LEU A 87 4.33 -9.89 -6.04
N ALA A 88 4.28 -10.63 -4.93
CA ALA A 88 4.38 -12.09 -4.91
C ALA A 88 3.38 -12.68 -3.89
N SER A 89 2.70 -13.76 -4.27
CA SER A 89 1.72 -14.43 -3.40
C SER A 89 2.37 -15.08 -2.17
N GLN A 90 3.64 -15.46 -2.29
CA GLN A 90 4.47 -15.99 -1.24
C GLN A 90 5.71 -15.12 -1.14
N SER A 91 5.97 -14.61 0.06
CA SER A 91 7.13 -13.79 0.33
C SER A 91 8.35 -14.63 0.70
N SER A 92 9.53 -14.13 0.37
CA SER A 92 10.82 -14.60 0.86
C SER A 92 11.80 -13.42 0.93
N ASP A 93 12.88 -13.58 1.69
CA ASP A 93 13.90 -12.53 1.84
C ASP A 93 14.57 -12.18 0.51
N PHE A 94 14.74 -13.17 -0.37
CA PHE A 94 15.22 -12.96 -1.73
C PHE A 94 14.31 -12.01 -2.51
N LEU A 95 12.98 -12.27 -2.50
CA LEU A 95 12.02 -11.42 -3.19
C LEU A 95 11.96 -10.00 -2.60
N VAL A 96 12.13 -9.88 -1.28
CA VAL A 96 12.25 -8.58 -0.60
C VAL A 96 13.49 -7.84 -1.11
N SER A 97 14.64 -8.52 -1.17
CA SER A 97 15.90 -7.95 -1.66
C SER A 97 15.77 -7.41 -3.10
N LEU A 98 15.19 -8.21 -4.01
CA LEU A 98 14.96 -7.80 -5.40
C LEU A 98 14.03 -6.57 -5.54
N ALA A 99 13.05 -6.45 -4.65
CA ALA A 99 12.07 -5.37 -4.69
C ALA A 99 12.58 -4.08 -4.00
N LYS A 100 13.55 -4.20 -3.10
CA LYS A 100 13.96 -3.15 -2.14
C LYS A 100 14.36 -1.86 -2.82
N ASP A 101 15.28 -1.93 -3.79
CA ASP A 101 15.84 -0.75 -4.44
C ASP A 101 14.77 0.09 -5.14
N TYR A 102 13.90 -0.57 -5.89
CA TYR A 102 12.81 0.11 -6.58
C TYR A 102 11.86 0.76 -5.58
N ALA A 103 11.52 0.04 -4.51
CA ALA A 103 10.60 0.55 -3.50
C ALA A 103 11.17 1.78 -2.78
N THR A 104 12.43 1.73 -2.36
CA THR A 104 13.11 2.84 -1.70
C THR A 104 13.18 4.08 -2.61
N ARG A 105 13.60 3.91 -3.87
CA ARG A 105 13.71 5.04 -4.83
C ARG A 105 12.38 5.74 -5.11
N ASN A 106 11.27 5.01 -5.01
CA ASN A 106 9.93 5.52 -5.33
C ASN A 106 9.08 5.83 -4.08
N ASN A 107 9.70 5.81 -2.89
CA ASN A 107 9.03 6.00 -1.62
C ASN A 107 7.78 5.10 -1.49
N LEU A 108 8.00 3.80 -1.70
CA LEU A 108 7.05 2.71 -1.51
C LEU A 108 7.44 1.92 -0.27
N LYS A 109 6.44 1.43 0.46
CA LYS A 109 6.67 0.49 1.56
C LYS A 109 6.57 -0.93 1.03
N LEU A 110 7.52 -1.77 1.43
CA LEU A 110 7.44 -3.22 1.25
C LEU A 110 7.11 -3.86 2.58
N ILE A 111 6.08 -4.71 2.59
CA ILE A 111 5.72 -5.49 3.78
C ILE A 111 5.46 -6.95 3.39
N GLN A 112 5.83 -7.85 4.29
CA GLN A 112 5.44 -9.25 4.23
C GLN A 112 4.15 -9.38 5.05
N TYR A 113 3.00 -9.51 4.38
CA TYR A 113 1.71 -9.39 5.04
C TYR A 113 0.66 -10.34 4.45
N SER A 114 -0.25 -10.83 5.29
CA SER A 114 -1.35 -11.70 4.87
C SER A 114 -2.66 -10.92 4.77
N LEU A 115 -3.12 -10.68 3.54
CA LEU A 115 -4.40 -10.01 3.26
C LEU A 115 -5.63 -10.87 3.59
N PHE A 116 -5.44 -12.17 3.78
CA PHE A 116 -6.51 -13.12 4.07
C PHE A 116 -6.09 -13.96 5.26
N PRO A 117 -6.80 -13.88 6.40
CA PRO A 117 -6.49 -14.69 7.57
C PRO A 117 -6.33 -16.16 7.20
N LYS A 118 -5.28 -16.82 7.72
CA LYS A 118 -4.91 -18.22 7.43
C LYS A 118 -4.31 -18.51 6.05
N LYS A 119 -3.99 -17.49 5.23
CA LYS A 119 -3.23 -17.68 3.98
C LYS A 119 -1.75 -17.34 4.17
N ARG A 120 -0.92 -17.85 3.25
CA ARG A 120 0.53 -17.58 3.15
C ARG A 120 0.80 -16.06 3.15
N ILE A 121 1.93 -15.68 3.73
CA ILE A 121 2.38 -14.29 3.78
C ILE A 121 2.81 -13.86 2.38
N SER A 122 2.18 -12.83 1.85
CA SER A 122 2.49 -12.25 0.54
C SER A 122 3.48 -11.11 0.66
N LEU A 123 4.25 -10.86 -0.39
CA LEU A 123 5.04 -9.63 -0.52
C LEU A 123 4.15 -8.54 -1.11
N LEU A 124 3.88 -7.49 -0.33
CA LEU A 124 3.05 -6.37 -0.73
C LEU A 124 3.91 -5.11 -0.93
N SER A 125 3.52 -4.31 -1.92
CA SER A 125 4.02 -2.94 -2.10
C SER A 125 2.90 -1.95 -1.85
N LEU A 126 3.16 -0.94 -1.01
CA LEU A 126 2.19 0.05 -0.58
C LEU A 126 2.69 1.46 -0.91
N LYS A 127 1.78 2.31 -1.39
CA LYS A 127 1.97 3.75 -1.53
C LYS A 127 0.95 4.47 -0.65
N GLU A 128 1.44 5.39 0.19
CA GLU A 128 0.55 6.26 0.96
C GLU A 128 -0.08 7.30 0.03
N ILE A 129 -1.39 7.50 0.19
CA ILE A 129 -2.17 8.50 -0.55
C ILE A 129 -2.56 9.61 0.41
N ARG A 130 -2.23 10.86 0.08
CA ARG A 130 -2.56 12.04 0.88
C ARG A 130 -3.49 13.00 0.14
N THR A 131 -3.49 12.97 -1.19
CA THR A 131 -4.41 13.75 -2.05
C THR A 131 -5.05 12.88 -3.15
N ILE A 132 -5.94 13.47 -3.95
CA ILE A 132 -6.56 12.77 -5.10
C ILE A 132 -5.52 12.56 -6.22
N GLU A 133 -4.60 13.50 -6.41
CA GLU A 133 -3.52 13.42 -7.40
C GLU A 133 -2.53 12.29 -7.03
N ASP A 134 -2.25 12.12 -5.73
CA ASP A 134 -1.48 10.99 -5.21
C ASP A 134 -2.15 9.66 -5.59
N TYR A 135 -3.48 9.56 -5.53
CA TYR A 135 -4.18 8.32 -5.85
C TYR A 135 -3.93 7.89 -7.30
N SER A 136 -4.14 8.80 -8.26
CA SER A 136 -3.96 8.52 -9.68
C SER A 136 -2.50 8.18 -10.02
N SER A 137 -1.55 8.98 -9.53
CA SER A 137 -0.12 8.73 -9.75
C SER A 137 0.38 7.44 -9.09
N SER A 138 -0.17 7.08 -7.92
CA SER A 138 0.16 5.84 -7.21
C SER A 138 -0.26 4.59 -7.98
N ILE A 139 -1.40 4.64 -8.70
CA ILE A 139 -1.84 3.51 -9.53
C ILE A 139 -0.79 3.18 -10.58
N GLU A 140 -0.36 4.18 -11.35
CA GLU A 140 0.60 3.99 -12.43
C GLU A 140 1.97 3.56 -11.90
N LEU A 141 2.42 4.16 -10.79
CA LEU A 141 3.65 3.78 -10.13
C LEU A 141 3.66 2.29 -9.69
N LEU A 142 2.56 1.83 -9.08
CA LEU A 142 2.44 0.44 -8.62
C LEU A 142 2.32 -0.54 -9.80
N LYS A 143 1.63 -0.18 -10.88
CA LYS A 143 1.60 -0.98 -12.12
C LYS A 143 3.00 -1.14 -12.71
N ASP A 144 3.74 -0.05 -12.84
CA ASP A 144 5.11 -0.07 -13.36
C ASP A 144 6.03 -0.93 -12.47
N PHE A 145 5.92 -0.78 -11.15
CA PHE A 145 6.69 -1.62 -10.23
C PHE A 145 6.40 -3.10 -10.45
N LYS A 146 5.12 -3.49 -10.52
CA LYS A 146 4.75 -4.89 -10.75
C LYS A 146 5.32 -5.43 -12.05
N LYS A 147 5.27 -4.62 -13.13
CA LYS A 147 5.82 -4.98 -14.44
C LYS A 147 7.34 -5.18 -14.37
N LYS A 148 8.06 -4.25 -13.77
CA LYS A 148 9.53 -4.33 -13.61
C LYS A 148 9.94 -5.52 -12.74
N PHE A 149 9.27 -5.71 -11.60
CA PHE A 149 9.53 -6.83 -10.71
C PHE A 149 9.35 -8.19 -11.42
N ARG A 150 8.27 -8.35 -12.19
CA ARG A 150 8.05 -9.57 -12.99
C ARG A 150 9.15 -9.80 -14.02
N LYS A 151 9.55 -8.78 -14.76
CA LYS A 151 10.66 -8.87 -15.72
C LYS A 151 11.97 -9.30 -15.05
N THR A 152 12.25 -8.79 -13.84
CA THR A 152 13.42 -9.23 -13.07
C THR A 152 13.34 -10.71 -12.73
N LEU A 153 12.18 -11.20 -12.29
CA LEU A 153 11.98 -12.62 -12.00
C LEU A 153 12.11 -13.51 -13.24
N GLU A 154 11.56 -13.07 -14.39
CA GLU A 154 11.70 -13.77 -15.66
C GLU A 154 13.16 -13.89 -16.09
N LYS A 155 13.95 -12.81 -15.95
CA LYS A 155 15.40 -12.85 -16.23
C LYS A 155 16.13 -13.85 -15.33
N ILE A 156 15.85 -13.84 -14.03
CA ILE A 156 16.47 -14.78 -13.08
C ILE A 156 16.11 -16.22 -13.43
N ARG A 157 14.84 -16.49 -13.72
CA ARG A 157 14.39 -17.83 -14.13
C ARG A 157 15.14 -18.30 -15.37
N ASN A 158 15.24 -17.44 -16.40
CA ASN A 158 15.94 -17.79 -17.63
C ASN A 158 17.44 -18.00 -17.42
N LEU A 159 18.07 -17.37 -16.42
CA LEU A 159 19.48 -17.65 -16.10
C LEU A 159 19.63 -19.05 -15.49
N VAL A 160 18.73 -19.44 -14.59
CA VAL A 160 18.75 -20.76 -13.94
C VAL A 160 18.38 -21.90 -14.90
N GLU A 161 17.48 -21.66 -15.85
CA GLU A 161 17.06 -22.68 -16.84
C GLU A 161 18.09 -22.91 -17.96
N ASN A 162 19.04 -21.99 -18.15
CA ASN A 162 20.10 -22.09 -19.17
C ASN A 162 21.47 -22.44 -18.56
N GLU A 163 21.52 -22.81 -17.27
CA GLU A 163 22.65 -23.46 -16.60
C GLU A 163 22.47 -24.98 -16.63
#